data_AF-A0A1H7MX13-F1
#
_entry.id   AF-A0A1H7MX13-F1
#
_cell.length_a   1.000
_cell.length_b   1.000
_cell.length_c   1.000
_cell.angle_alpha   90.00
_cell.angle_beta   90.00
_cell.angle_gamma   90.00
#
_symmetry.space_group_name_H-M   'P 1'
#
loop_
_entity.id
_entity.type
_entity.pdbx_description
1 polymer ?
#
loop_
_entity_poly.entity_id
_entity_poly.type
_entity_poly.pdbx_seq_one_letter_code
_entity_poly.pdbx_strand_id
1 'polypeptide(L)'
;MPQDQADDPIVSISDPGEVGRAEHNRGDRFVVHVSNFFAWLFPILMIAISSQVVLRGMGNNQAWLDDLQWWLYGAAVLIGIGYAVTTNSHVRVDIFYDGYPATKQRKIDVFALAWLFLPFIIMCWDVTLDYAISSVKASEGSDSPNGLHRLYLLKMFMNLSFLFIAVAIWSAYVRNLALITRPLWWRKLLYAFPAVAFVVNLIIYYSALGLVLYTTEAENARQATRHWFFDTFAIGPEEMKYTIASALIVTIVIIAAAYVLRDKSEDAT
;
A
#
# COMPACT_ATOMS: atom_id res chain seq x y z
N MET A 1 -13.13 41.98 -28.12
CA MET A 1 -11.93 41.79 -27.28
C MET A 1 -11.49 40.34 -27.45
N PRO A 2 -10.22 40.07 -27.80
CA PRO A 2 -9.74 38.70 -27.93
C PRO A 2 -9.77 38.05 -26.55
N GLN A 3 -10.26 36.82 -26.49
CA GLN A 3 -10.29 36.02 -25.28
C GLN A 3 -8.84 35.70 -24.90
N ASP A 4 -8.45 36.04 -23.66
CA ASP A 4 -7.21 35.57 -23.05
C ASP A 4 -7.23 34.04 -23.06
N GLN A 5 -6.52 33.48 -24.02
CA GLN A 5 -6.22 32.06 -24.09
C GLN A 5 -5.21 31.83 -22.96
N ALA A 6 -5.73 31.45 -21.78
CA ALA A 6 -4.90 30.98 -20.69
C ALA A 6 -3.96 29.92 -21.27
N ASP A 7 -2.66 30.19 -21.21
CA ASP A 7 -1.61 29.25 -21.59
C ASP A 7 -1.92 27.91 -20.92
N ASP A 8 -2.42 26.95 -21.69
CA ASP A 8 -2.40 25.55 -21.28
C ASP A 8 -0.94 25.26 -20.93
N PRO A 9 -0.61 24.88 -19.68
CA PRO A 9 0.77 24.64 -19.32
C PRO A 9 1.24 23.50 -20.22
N ILE A 10 2.08 23.84 -21.20
CA ILE A 10 2.74 22.88 -22.08
C ILE A 10 3.25 21.79 -21.16
N VAL A 11 2.78 20.55 -21.36
CA VAL A 11 3.24 19.38 -20.61
C VAL A 11 4.74 19.29 -20.83
N SER A 12 5.51 19.90 -19.93
CA SER A 12 6.94 19.98 -20.03
C SER A 12 7.45 18.56 -19.84
N ILE A 13 8.16 18.04 -20.85
CA ILE A 13 8.91 16.81 -20.71
C ILE A 13 9.87 17.04 -19.53
N SER A 14 9.63 16.32 -18.45
CA SER A 14 10.39 16.41 -17.20
C SER A 14 11.11 15.10 -16.99
N ASP A 15 12.33 15.17 -16.46
CA ASP A 15 13.09 13.95 -16.19
C ASP A 15 12.43 13.14 -15.06
N PRO A 16 12.61 11.81 -15.03
CA PRO A 16 12.03 10.95 -14.00
C PRO A 16 12.40 11.40 -12.58
N GLY A 17 11.40 11.85 -11.82
CA GLY A 17 11.54 12.33 -10.45
C GLY A 17 11.83 13.83 -10.30
N GLU A 18 11.77 14.61 -11.39
CA GLU A 18 11.94 16.08 -11.32
C GLU A 18 10.67 16.83 -10.94
N VAL A 19 9.51 16.28 -11.27
CA VAL A 19 8.21 16.85 -10.85
C VAL A 19 8.14 16.86 -9.32
N GLY A 20 7.98 18.05 -8.73
CA GLY A 20 7.86 18.21 -7.28
C GLY A 20 9.17 18.00 -6.48
N ARG A 21 10.33 17.92 -7.15
CA ARG A 21 11.62 17.61 -6.51
C ARG A 21 12.03 18.53 -5.36
N ALA A 22 11.63 19.80 -5.41
CA ALA A 22 11.89 20.78 -4.35
C ALA A 22 11.20 20.40 -3.03
N GLU A 23 10.06 19.71 -3.10
CA GLU A 23 9.28 19.30 -1.93
C GLU A 23 9.65 17.89 -1.42
N HIS A 24 10.42 17.13 -2.22
CA HIS A 24 10.82 15.76 -1.88
C HIS A 24 11.73 15.70 -0.65
N ASN A 25 11.32 14.91 0.32
CA ASN A 25 12.13 14.57 1.49
C ASN A 25 13.15 13.46 1.14
N ARG A 26 13.93 13.00 2.13
CA ARG A 26 14.95 11.95 1.91
C ARG A 26 14.35 10.60 1.50
N GLY A 27 13.19 10.24 2.05
CA GLY A 27 12.49 8.99 1.72
C GLY A 27 11.97 9.00 0.29
N ASP A 28 11.42 10.13 -0.15
CA ASP A 28 10.94 10.31 -1.53
C ASP A 28 12.06 10.12 -2.54
N ARG A 29 13.24 10.68 -2.26
CA ARG A 29 14.42 10.52 -3.12
C ARG A 29 14.88 9.07 -3.19
N PHE A 30 14.88 8.36 -2.06
CA PHE A 30 15.21 6.94 -2.02
C PHE A 30 14.24 6.12 -2.88
N VAL A 31 12.94 6.34 -2.72
CA VAL A 31 11.90 5.65 -3.50
C VAL A 31 12.08 5.92 -5.00
N VAL A 32 12.24 7.19 -5.39
CA VAL A 32 12.47 7.56 -6.80
C VAL A 32 13.72 6.89 -7.38
N HIS A 33 14.83 6.82 -6.62
CA HIS A 33 16.05 6.17 -7.11
C HIS A 33 15.86 4.67 -7.35
N VAL A 34 15.22 3.98 -6.40
CA VAL A 34 14.90 2.56 -6.54
C VAL A 34 13.96 2.36 -7.73
N SER A 35 12.89 3.14 -7.83
CA SER A 35 11.94 3.01 -8.94
C SER A 35 12.54 3.32 -10.30
N ASN A 36 13.42 4.32 -10.42
CA ASN A 36 14.12 4.60 -11.67
C ASN A 36 15.04 3.45 -12.09
N PHE A 37 15.66 2.75 -11.13
CA PHE A 37 16.43 1.54 -11.43
C PHE A 37 15.53 0.42 -11.97
N PHE A 38 14.39 0.17 -11.31
CA PHE A 38 13.42 -0.85 -11.74
C PHE A 38 12.66 -0.48 -13.02
N ALA A 39 12.61 0.80 -13.41
CA ALA A 39 11.98 1.24 -14.66
C ALA A 39 12.64 0.60 -15.91
N TRP A 40 13.91 0.21 -15.82
CA TRP A 40 14.61 -0.54 -16.87
C TRP A 40 14.03 -1.94 -17.12
N LEU A 41 13.20 -2.47 -16.22
CA LEU A 41 12.47 -3.71 -16.47
C LEU A 41 11.46 -3.57 -17.62
N PHE A 42 10.90 -2.38 -17.88
CA PHE A 42 9.95 -2.17 -18.99
C PHE A 42 10.55 -2.39 -20.38
N PRO A 43 11.70 -1.79 -20.75
CA PRO A 43 12.33 -2.10 -22.04
C PRO A 43 12.79 -3.56 -22.12
N ILE A 44 13.26 -4.16 -21.02
CA ILE A 44 13.60 -5.60 -20.99
C ILE A 44 12.35 -6.46 -21.24
N LEU A 45 11.23 -6.12 -20.60
CA LEU A 45 9.93 -6.76 -20.80
C LEU A 45 9.47 -6.61 -22.26
N MET A 46 9.62 -5.42 -22.85
CA MET A 46 9.27 -5.18 -24.26
C MET A 46 10.06 -6.09 -25.21
N ILE A 47 11.36 -6.26 -24.95
CA ILE A 47 12.21 -7.19 -25.71
C ILE A 47 11.71 -8.63 -25.51
N ALA A 48 11.43 -9.04 -24.27
CA ALA A 48 10.94 -10.39 -23.97
C ALA A 48 9.61 -10.70 -24.69
N ILE A 49 8.64 -9.77 -24.66
CA ILE A 49 7.37 -9.90 -25.37
C ILE A 49 7.62 -9.99 -26.88
N SER A 50 8.44 -9.09 -27.43
CA SER A 50 8.74 -9.05 -28.87
C SER A 50 9.41 -10.35 -29.33
N SER A 51 10.38 -10.86 -28.57
CA SER A 51 11.04 -12.13 -28.83
C SER A 51 10.05 -13.30 -28.80
N GLN A 52 9.14 -13.33 -27.82
CA GLN A 52 8.12 -14.39 -27.74
C GLN A 52 7.16 -14.35 -28.92
N VAL A 53 6.74 -13.16 -29.36
CA VAL A 53 5.86 -13.01 -30.53
C VAL A 53 6.53 -13.55 -31.80
N VAL A 54 7.82 -13.24 -32.01
CA VAL A 54 8.58 -13.75 -33.16
C VAL A 54 8.73 -15.27 -33.09
N LEU A 55 9.15 -15.80 -31.95
CA LEU A 55 9.32 -17.25 -31.75
C LEU A 55 8.01 -18.01 -31.97
N ARG A 56 6.90 -17.49 -31.42
CA ARG A 56 5.56 -18.03 -31.62
C ARG A 56 5.14 -17.99 -33.08
N GLY A 57 5.46 -16.92 -33.80
CA GLY A 57 5.25 -16.81 -35.26
C GLY A 57 6.03 -17.84 -36.07
N MET A 58 7.16 -18.32 -35.55
CA MET A 58 7.97 -19.39 -36.14
C MET A 58 7.56 -20.81 -35.66
N GLY A 59 6.48 -20.94 -34.90
CA GLY A 59 6.00 -22.22 -34.37
C GLY A 59 6.69 -22.70 -33.09
N ASN A 60 7.57 -21.89 -32.48
CA ASN A 60 8.29 -22.23 -31.26
C ASN A 60 7.79 -21.40 -30.06
N ASN A 61 6.85 -21.91 -29.26
CA ASN A 61 6.38 -21.21 -28.06
C ASN A 61 7.20 -21.60 -26.82
N GLN A 62 7.79 -20.62 -26.13
CA GLN A 62 8.61 -20.86 -24.94
C GLN A 62 7.87 -20.46 -23.67
N ALA A 63 7.44 -21.44 -22.86
CA ALA A 63 6.65 -21.17 -21.64
C ALA A 63 7.44 -20.34 -20.60
N TRP A 64 8.73 -20.60 -20.42
CA TRP A 64 9.59 -19.81 -19.54
C TRP A 64 9.63 -18.33 -19.93
N LEU A 65 9.51 -18.01 -21.23
CA LEU A 65 9.53 -16.63 -21.69
C LEU A 65 8.21 -15.92 -21.37
N ASP A 66 7.08 -16.63 -21.38
CA ASP A 66 5.79 -16.12 -20.90
C ASP A 66 5.84 -15.87 -19.38
N ASP A 67 6.37 -16.83 -18.62
CA ASP A 67 6.54 -16.66 -17.17
C ASP A 67 7.45 -15.48 -16.82
N LEU A 68 8.58 -15.34 -17.53
CA LEU A 68 9.50 -14.23 -17.33
C LEU A 68 8.81 -12.87 -17.58
N GLN A 69 7.93 -12.77 -18.58
CA GLN A 69 7.16 -11.55 -18.82
C GLN A 69 6.29 -11.19 -17.62
N TRP A 70 5.59 -12.16 -17.03
CA TRP A 70 4.79 -11.96 -15.81
C TRP A 70 5.64 -11.51 -14.63
N TRP A 71 6.84 -12.07 -14.47
CA TRP A 71 7.75 -11.70 -13.38
C TRP A 71 8.26 -10.26 -13.54
N LEU A 72 8.72 -9.91 -14.74
CA LEU A 72 9.21 -8.57 -15.06
C LEU A 72 8.10 -7.53 -14.93
N TYR A 73 6.92 -7.82 -15.47
CA TYR A 73 5.76 -6.94 -15.39
C TYR A 73 5.31 -6.72 -13.95
N GLY A 74 5.11 -7.81 -13.19
CA GLY A 74 4.72 -7.72 -11.79
C GLY A 74 5.72 -6.93 -10.96
N ALA A 75 7.02 -7.18 -11.14
CA ALA A 75 8.07 -6.45 -10.44
C ALA A 75 8.09 -4.95 -10.79
N ALA A 76 8.01 -4.63 -12.09
CA ALA A 76 8.02 -3.25 -12.57
C ALA A 76 6.81 -2.45 -12.07
N VAL A 77 5.61 -3.04 -12.14
CA VAL A 77 4.36 -2.38 -11.73
C VAL A 77 4.33 -2.16 -10.22
N LEU A 78 4.68 -3.16 -9.42
CA LEU A 78 4.65 -3.02 -7.95
C LEU A 78 5.60 -1.92 -7.46
N ILE A 79 6.81 -1.85 -8.02
CA ILE A 79 7.74 -0.75 -7.71
C ILE A 79 7.27 0.58 -8.31
N GLY A 80 6.60 0.54 -9.47
CA GLY A 80 5.99 1.69 -10.13
C GLY A 80 4.88 2.35 -9.29
N ILE A 81 4.14 1.59 -8.49
CA ILE A 81 3.16 2.15 -7.54
C ILE A 81 3.87 3.07 -6.53
N GLY A 82 5.01 2.66 -5.98
CA GLY A 82 5.78 3.50 -5.05
C GLY A 82 6.27 4.81 -5.71
N TYR A 83 6.66 4.75 -6.98
CA TYR A 83 7.00 5.94 -7.76
C TYR A 83 5.80 6.87 -7.90
N ALA A 84 4.66 6.34 -8.37
CA ALA A 84 3.44 7.11 -8.58
C ALA A 84 2.98 7.81 -7.29
N VAL A 85 3.08 7.12 -6.14
CA VAL A 85 2.80 7.69 -4.80
C VAL A 85 3.65 8.89 -4.50
N THR A 86 4.93 8.77 -4.81
CA THR A 86 5.90 9.79 -4.47
C THR A 86 5.75 11.01 -5.37
N THR A 87 5.57 10.83 -6.68
CA THR A 87 5.49 11.89 -7.70
C THR A 87 4.08 12.36 -7.99
N ASN A 88 3.08 11.81 -7.30
CA ASN A 88 1.66 12.05 -7.53
C ASN A 88 1.20 11.78 -8.97
N SER A 89 1.77 10.76 -9.62
CA SER A 89 1.50 10.44 -11.03
C SER A 89 0.36 9.44 -11.25
N HIS A 90 -0.43 9.15 -10.22
CA HIS A 90 -1.60 8.29 -10.33
C HIS A 90 -2.69 8.98 -11.15
N VAL A 91 -3.45 8.19 -11.90
CA VAL A 91 -4.69 8.66 -12.50
C VAL A 91 -5.69 8.90 -11.39
N ARG A 92 -6.01 10.18 -11.15
CA ARG A 92 -7.04 10.62 -10.21
C ARG A 92 -8.32 10.96 -10.99
N VAL A 93 -9.49 10.56 -10.49
CA VAL A 93 -10.79 10.87 -11.11
C VAL A 93 -11.47 11.93 -10.26
N ASP A 94 -11.08 13.18 -10.48
CA ASP A 94 -11.07 14.19 -9.40
C ASP A 94 -11.88 15.46 -9.73
N ILE A 95 -13.11 15.31 -10.25
CA ILE A 95 -13.99 16.45 -10.64
C ILE A 95 -14.20 17.46 -9.48
N PHE A 96 -14.33 16.97 -8.25
CA PHE A 96 -14.55 17.84 -7.07
C PHE A 96 -13.26 18.29 -6.40
N TYR A 97 -12.17 17.55 -6.57
CA TYR A 97 -10.89 17.83 -5.92
C TYR A 97 -10.18 19.03 -6.57
N ASP A 98 -10.28 19.15 -7.90
CA ASP A 98 -9.68 20.26 -8.66
C ASP A 98 -10.26 21.62 -8.26
N GLY A 99 -11.53 21.67 -7.85
CA GLY A 99 -12.19 22.89 -7.37
C GLY A 99 -11.90 23.27 -5.91
N TYR A 100 -11.15 22.46 -5.17
CA TYR A 100 -10.85 22.73 -3.76
C TYR A 100 -9.59 23.59 -3.56
N PRO A 101 -9.55 24.44 -2.52
CA PRO A 101 -8.33 25.17 -2.20
C PRO A 101 -7.22 24.21 -1.79
N ALA A 102 -5.96 24.58 -2.06
CA ALA A 102 -4.76 23.76 -1.82
C ALA A 102 -4.69 23.17 -0.39
N THR A 103 -5.16 23.90 0.62
CA THR A 103 -5.19 23.43 2.02
C THR A 103 -6.17 22.27 2.21
N LYS A 104 -7.33 22.28 1.53
CA LYS A 104 -8.33 21.21 1.60
C LYS A 104 -7.86 19.99 0.82
N GLN A 105 -7.29 20.21 -0.36
CA GLN A 105 -6.64 19.16 -1.17
C GLN A 105 -5.59 18.40 -0.35
N ARG A 106 -4.66 19.10 0.29
CA ARG A 106 -3.62 18.48 1.15
C ARG A 106 -4.21 17.71 2.33
N LYS A 107 -5.26 18.21 2.98
CA LYS A 107 -5.93 17.48 4.07
C LYS A 107 -6.55 16.17 3.57
N ILE A 108 -7.16 16.18 2.40
CA ILE A 108 -7.72 14.99 1.76
C ILE A 108 -6.60 14.00 1.43
N ASP A 109 -5.50 14.45 0.83
CA ASP A 109 -4.35 13.60 0.51
C ASP A 109 -3.75 12.95 1.77
N VAL A 110 -3.56 13.71 2.85
CA VAL A 110 -3.08 13.19 4.14
C VAL A 110 -4.03 12.15 4.71
N PHE A 111 -5.34 12.40 4.67
CA PHE A 111 -6.36 11.46 5.11
C PHE A 111 -6.35 10.19 4.26
N ALA A 112 -6.38 10.31 2.94
CA ALA A 112 -6.39 9.19 2.01
C ALA A 112 -5.14 8.31 2.17
N LEU A 113 -3.95 8.92 2.28
CA LEU A 113 -2.71 8.17 2.49
C LEU A 113 -2.72 7.43 3.84
N ALA A 114 -3.13 8.08 4.92
CA ALA A 114 -2.97 7.53 6.27
C ALA A 114 -4.11 6.62 6.73
N TRP A 115 -5.35 6.89 6.32
CA TRP A 115 -6.54 6.16 6.76
C TRP A 115 -7.01 5.10 5.78
N LEU A 116 -6.66 5.24 4.50
CA LEU A 116 -7.11 4.31 3.45
C LEU A 116 -5.93 3.54 2.88
N PHE A 117 -4.95 4.23 2.30
CA PHE A 117 -3.95 3.55 1.49
C PHE A 117 -2.89 2.81 2.31
N LEU A 118 -2.33 3.46 3.34
CA LEU A 118 -1.35 2.82 4.22
C LEU A 118 -1.89 1.54 4.90
N PRO A 119 -3.06 1.54 5.57
CA PRO A 119 -3.57 0.31 6.18
C PRO A 119 -3.91 -0.76 5.15
N PHE A 120 -4.39 -0.39 3.95
CA PHE A 120 -4.60 -1.33 2.85
C PHE A 120 -3.30 -2.02 2.44
N ILE A 121 -2.21 -1.27 2.26
CA ILE A 121 -0.91 -1.85 1.88
C ILE A 121 -0.34 -2.75 2.98
N ILE A 122 -0.52 -2.39 4.25
CA ILE A 122 -0.10 -3.25 5.37
C ILE A 122 -0.93 -4.55 5.39
N MET A 123 -2.23 -4.48 5.11
CA MET A 123 -3.09 -5.67 4.98
C MET A 123 -2.66 -6.56 3.81
N CYS A 124 -2.34 -5.98 2.64
CA CYS A 124 -1.80 -6.73 1.51
C CYS A 124 -0.48 -7.40 1.87
N TRP A 125 0.40 -6.72 2.60
CA TRP A 125 1.65 -7.30 3.09
C TRP A 125 1.41 -8.50 4.01
N ASP A 126 0.52 -8.36 5.00
CA ASP A 126 0.16 -9.41 5.96
C ASP A 126 -0.36 -10.67 5.26
N VAL A 127 -1.38 -10.51 4.41
CA VAL A 127 -1.99 -11.62 3.66
C VAL A 127 -0.96 -12.31 2.77
N THR A 128 -0.15 -11.52 2.04
CA THR A 128 0.81 -12.10 1.07
C THR A 128 2.03 -12.72 1.72
N LEU A 129 2.30 -12.43 3.00
CA LEU A 129 3.42 -13.03 3.73
C LEU A 129 3.23 -14.54 3.89
N ASP A 130 2.04 -14.98 4.29
CA ASP A 130 1.71 -16.40 4.44
C ASP A 130 1.76 -17.14 3.08
N TYR A 131 1.31 -16.48 2.01
CA TYR A 131 1.43 -17.01 0.65
C TYR A 131 2.89 -17.17 0.22
N ALA A 132 3.75 -16.19 0.52
CA ALA A 132 5.17 -16.26 0.19
C ALA A 132 5.87 -17.38 0.97
N ILE A 133 5.63 -17.49 2.27
CA ILE A 133 6.22 -18.55 3.11
C ILE A 133 5.78 -19.94 2.64
N SER A 134 4.48 -20.11 2.36
CA SER A 134 3.93 -21.39 1.90
C SER A 134 4.52 -21.80 0.54
N SER A 135 4.69 -20.84 -0.37
CA SER A 135 5.30 -21.06 -1.69
C SER A 135 6.76 -21.49 -1.60
N VAL A 136 7.54 -20.89 -0.68
CA VAL A 136 8.94 -21.29 -0.43
C VAL A 136 9.00 -22.72 0.12
N LYS A 137 8.16 -23.06 1.09
CA LYS A 137 8.09 -24.42 1.66
C LYS A 137 7.73 -25.46 0.60
N ALA A 138 6.83 -25.12 -0.31
CA ALA A 138 6.42 -25.98 -1.41
C ALA A 138 7.44 -26.03 -2.56
N SER A 139 8.50 -25.20 -2.54
CA SER A 139 9.43 -25.03 -3.67
C SER A 139 8.70 -24.80 -5.00
N GLU A 140 7.70 -23.93 -4.97
CA GLU A 140 6.75 -23.73 -6.08
C GLU A 140 7.47 -23.32 -7.38
N GLY A 141 7.09 -23.94 -8.49
CA GLY A 141 7.56 -23.67 -9.84
C GLY A 141 6.39 -23.41 -10.78
N SER A 142 6.71 -23.08 -12.03
CA SER A 142 5.72 -22.95 -13.09
C SER A 142 4.97 -24.27 -13.33
N ASP A 143 3.68 -24.16 -13.67
CA ASP A 143 2.84 -25.29 -14.10
C ASP A 143 3.31 -25.89 -15.44
N SER A 144 4.07 -25.11 -16.22
CA SER A 144 4.61 -25.55 -17.50
C SER A 144 5.90 -26.35 -17.31
N PRO A 145 6.06 -27.53 -17.97
CA PRO A 145 7.29 -28.32 -17.89
C PRO A 145 8.56 -27.58 -18.33
N ASN A 146 8.41 -26.59 -19.22
CA ASN A 146 9.48 -25.71 -19.71
C ASN A 146 9.31 -24.27 -19.17
N GLY A 147 8.73 -24.10 -17.99
CA GLY A 147 8.47 -22.81 -17.36
C GLY A 147 9.59 -22.36 -16.40
N LEU A 148 9.46 -21.15 -15.84
CA LEU A 148 10.38 -20.69 -14.81
C LEU A 148 10.17 -21.49 -13.51
N HIS A 149 11.24 -22.11 -13.05
CA HIS A 149 11.27 -22.73 -11.73
C HIS A 149 11.47 -21.64 -10.66
N ARG A 150 11.05 -21.92 -9.41
CA ARG A 150 11.19 -21.00 -8.26
C ARG A 150 10.25 -19.78 -8.29
N LEU A 151 8.98 -20.01 -8.62
CA LEU A 151 7.91 -19.00 -8.58
C LEU A 151 7.79 -18.30 -7.22
N TYR A 152 8.22 -18.96 -6.15
CA TYR A 152 8.30 -18.36 -4.81
C TYR A 152 9.16 -17.09 -4.76
N LEU A 153 10.14 -16.91 -5.65
CA LEU A 153 10.92 -15.66 -5.77
C LEU A 153 10.04 -14.46 -6.10
N LEU A 154 9.08 -14.64 -7.03
CA LEU A 154 8.13 -13.59 -7.39
C LEU A 154 7.20 -13.26 -6.21
N LYS A 155 6.72 -14.27 -5.48
CA LYS A 155 5.83 -14.05 -4.32
C LYS A 155 6.55 -13.35 -3.17
N MET A 156 7.82 -13.69 -2.91
CA MET A 156 8.65 -12.96 -1.96
C MET A 156 8.91 -11.52 -2.42
N PHE A 157 9.20 -11.31 -3.70
CA PHE A 157 9.39 -9.96 -4.26
C PHE A 157 8.12 -9.11 -4.16
N MET A 158 6.96 -9.72 -4.40
CA MET A 158 5.67 -9.08 -4.24
C MET A 158 5.46 -8.60 -2.80
N ASN A 159 5.71 -9.48 -1.82
CA ASN A 159 5.63 -9.12 -0.41
C ASN A 159 6.60 -7.98 -0.04
N LEU A 160 7.86 -8.05 -0.48
CA LEU A 160 8.86 -7.00 -0.25
C LEU A 160 8.45 -5.67 -0.90
N SER A 161 7.78 -5.72 -2.05
CA SER A 161 7.31 -4.53 -2.75
C SER A 161 6.19 -3.81 -1.98
N PHE A 162 5.32 -4.52 -1.24
CA PHE A 162 4.35 -3.87 -0.35
C PHE A 162 5.03 -3.09 0.78
N LEU A 163 6.15 -3.58 1.33
CA LEU A 163 6.94 -2.81 2.29
C LEU A 163 7.54 -1.55 1.65
N PHE A 164 8.05 -1.67 0.42
CA PHE A 164 8.55 -0.53 -0.33
C PHE A 164 7.46 0.53 -0.59
N ILE A 165 6.26 0.10 -0.99
CA ILE A 165 5.10 0.99 -1.17
C ILE A 165 4.70 1.64 0.17
N ALA A 166 4.71 0.89 1.29
CA ALA A 166 4.42 1.46 2.60
C ALA A 166 5.41 2.56 2.99
N VAL A 167 6.71 2.39 2.68
CA VAL A 167 7.73 3.43 2.86
C VAL A 167 7.44 4.65 1.97
N ALA A 168 7.04 4.44 0.71
CA ALA A 168 6.66 5.53 -0.19
C ALA A 168 5.45 6.31 0.33
N ILE A 169 4.40 5.61 0.78
CA ILE A 169 3.19 6.23 1.37
C ILE A 169 3.56 7.00 2.63
N TRP A 170 4.34 6.42 3.53
CA TRP A 170 4.77 7.10 4.75
C TRP A 170 5.57 8.37 4.44
N SER A 171 6.46 8.29 3.45
CA SER A 171 7.26 9.43 3.01
C SER A 171 6.39 10.55 2.43
N ALA A 172 5.48 10.23 1.51
CA ALA A 172 4.53 11.18 0.93
C ALA A 172 3.59 11.77 1.99
N TYR A 173 3.15 10.96 2.95
CA TYR A 173 2.33 11.39 4.08
C TYR A 173 3.06 12.41 4.95
N VAL A 174 4.31 12.14 5.34
CA VAL A 174 5.11 13.06 6.16
C VAL A 174 5.37 14.38 5.41
N ARG A 175 5.63 14.32 4.10
CA ARG A 175 5.79 15.50 3.24
C ARG A 175 4.52 16.35 3.23
N ASN A 176 3.37 15.76 2.90
CA ASN A 176 2.10 16.48 2.83
C ASN A 176 1.67 17.04 4.19
N LEU A 177 1.90 16.29 5.27
CA LEU A 177 1.57 16.73 6.62
C LEU A 177 2.42 17.92 7.06
N ALA A 178 3.71 17.95 6.72
CA ALA A 178 4.63 19.05 7.04
C ALA A 178 4.20 20.39 6.41
N LEU A 179 3.45 20.34 5.31
CA LEU A 179 2.91 21.52 4.63
C LEU A 179 1.63 22.07 5.29
N ILE A 180 0.94 21.27 6.11
CA ILE A 180 -0.29 21.67 6.83
C ILE A 180 0.04 22.10 8.27
N THR A 181 0.92 21.37 8.94
CA THR A 181 1.27 21.57 10.34
C THR A 181 2.71 21.14 10.56
N ARG A 182 3.39 21.65 11.59
CA ARG A 182 4.67 21.09 12.06
C ARG A 182 4.41 20.10 13.20
N PRO A 183 3.99 18.85 12.94
CA PRO A 183 3.77 17.89 14.01
C PRO A 183 5.11 17.42 14.60
N LEU A 184 5.17 17.38 15.92
CA LEU A 184 6.13 16.55 16.66
C LEU A 184 5.95 15.09 16.23
N TRP A 185 6.99 14.27 16.34
CA TRP A 185 7.01 12.88 15.85
C TRP A 185 5.84 12.03 16.36
N TRP A 186 5.43 12.17 17.63
CA TRP A 186 4.26 11.47 18.20
C TRP A 186 2.93 11.88 17.56
N ARG A 187 2.80 13.15 17.13
CA ARG A 187 1.59 13.61 16.42
C ARG A 187 1.50 13.00 15.03
N LYS A 188 2.64 12.74 14.36
CA LYS A 188 2.65 12.02 13.07
C LYS A 188 2.05 10.62 13.20
N LEU A 189 2.29 9.94 14.32
CA LEU A 189 1.69 8.64 14.59
C LEU A 189 0.18 8.76 14.85
N LEU A 190 -0.25 9.75 15.62
CA LEU A 190 -1.67 9.97 15.92
C LEU A 190 -2.52 10.29 14.68
N TYR A 191 -2.00 11.06 13.73
CA TYR A 191 -2.77 11.36 12.50
C TYR A 191 -2.90 10.14 11.58
N ALA A 192 -1.98 9.18 11.69
CA ALA A 192 -2.04 7.88 11.04
C ALA A 192 -2.64 6.79 11.95
N PHE A 193 -3.52 7.17 12.88
CA PHE A 193 -4.03 6.28 13.92
C PHE A 193 -4.50 4.90 13.43
N PRO A 194 -5.31 4.76 12.36
CA PRO A 194 -5.74 3.44 11.91
C PRO A 194 -4.58 2.57 11.44
N ALA A 195 -3.66 3.13 10.65
CA ALA A 195 -2.49 2.41 10.18
C ALA A 195 -1.57 2.02 11.35
N VAL A 196 -1.32 2.94 12.29
CA VAL A 196 -0.48 2.68 13.46
C VAL A 196 -1.13 1.64 14.38
N ALA A 197 -2.43 1.76 14.65
CA ALA A 197 -3.18 0.77 15.44
C ALA A 197 -3.15 -0.61 14.78
N PHE A 198 -3.28 -0.66 13.45
CA PHE A 198 -3.18 -1.91 12.70
C PHE A 198 -1.78 -2.52 12.79
N VAL A 199 -0.72 -1.74 12.61
CA VAL A 199 0.67 -2.21 12.80
C VAL A 199 0.91 -2.69 14.22
N VAL A 200 0.44 -1.96 15.24
CA VAL A 200 0.58 -2.37 16.65
C VAL A 200 -0.15 -3.68 16.90
N ASN A 201 -1.37 -3.84 16.39
CA ASN A 201 -2.11 -5.09 16.46
C ASN A 201 -1.31 -6.24 15.80
N LEU A 202 -0.81 -6.00 14.59
CA LEU A 202 -0.01 -6.97 13.85
C LEU A 202 1.28 -7.36 14.60
N ILE A 203 1.98 -6.40 15.22
CA ILE A 203 3.15 -6.67 16.06
C ILE A 203 2.77 -7.55 17.25
N ILE A 204 1.67 -7.22 17.95
CA ILE A 204 1.18 -8.01 19.09
C ILE A 204 0.84 -9.43 18.63
N TYR A 205 0.11 -9.55 17.51
CA TYR A 205 -0.30 -10.82 16.92
C TYR A 205 0.90 -11.71 16.57
N TYR A 206 1.87 -11.21 15.79
CA TYR A 206 3.04 -11.99 15.41
C TYR A 206 3.99 -12.26 16.58
N SER A 207 4.10 -11.35 17.54
CA SER A 207 4.89 -11.58 18.77
C SER A 207 4.27 -12.68 19.62
N ALA A 208 2.95 -12.66 19.79
CA ALA A 208 2.23 -13.73 20.48
C ALA A 208 2.31 -15.05 19.72
N LEU A 209 2.24 -15.01 18.38
CA LEU A 209 2.34 -16.22 17.55
C LEU A 209 3.73 -16.84 17.68
N GLY A 210 4.78 -16.03 17.62
CA GLY A 210 6.15 -16.48 17.83
C GLY A 210 6.37 -17.03 19.24
N LEU A 211 5.79 -16.39 20.26
CA LEU A 211 5.85 -16.88 21.63
C LEU A 211 5.13 -18.24 21.77
N VAL A 212 3.93 -18.39 21.21
CA VAL A 212 3.19 -19.66 21.26
C VAL A 212 3.91 -20.76 20.49
N LEU A 213 4.49 -20.48 19.33
CA LEU A 213 5.31 -21.44 18.57
C LEU A 213 6.59 -21.85 19.31
N TYR A 214 7.09 -20.99 20.20
CA TYR A 214 8.26 -21.29 21.01
C TYR A 214 7.91 -22.04 22.30
N THR A 215 6.79 -21.71 22.94
CA THR A 215 6.37 -22.30 24.22
C THR A 215 5.59 -23.60 24.05
N THR A 216 4.86 -23.71 22.96
CA THR A 216 4.12 -24.91 22.57
C THR A 216 4.91 -25.54 21.44
N GLU A 217 5.19 -26.85 21.49
CA GLU A 217 5.83 -27.60 20.40
C GLU A 217 4.89 -27.74 19.16
N ALA A 218 4.17 -26.67 18.83
CA ALA A 218 3.28 -26.59 17.68
C ALA A 218 4.13 -26.58 16.41
N GLU A 219 3.98 -27.60 15.58
CA GLU A 219 4.74 -27.73 14.34
C GLU A 219 4.39 -26.65 13.30
N ASN A 220 3.18 -26.08 13.39
CA ASN A 220 2.65 -25.17 12.38
C ASN A 220 1.82 -24.02 12.97
N ALA A 221 1.82 -22.87 12.28
CA ALA A 221 1.04 -21.69 12.65
C ALA A 221 -0.45 -21.99 12.87
N ARG A 222 -1.04 -22.88 12.07
CA ARG A 222 -2.44 -23.34 12.22
C ARG A 222 -2.72 -24.02 13.56
N GLN A 223 -1.74 -24.71 14.13
CA GLN A 223 -1.89 -25.34 15.45
C GLN A 223 -1.69 -24.29 16.55
N ALA A 224 -0.71 -23.40 16.39
CA ALA A 224 -0.45 -22.31 17.32
C ALA A 224 -1.65 -21.34 17.45
N THR A 225 -2.37 -21.06 16.36
CA THR A 225 -3.58 -20.21 16.39
C THR A 225 -4.78 -20.87 17.06
N ARG A 226 -4.71 -22.14 17.47
CA ARG A 226 -5.74 -22.77 18.32
C ARG A 226 -5.50 -22.54 19.81
N HIS A 227 -4.39 -21.89 20.16
CA HIS A 227 -4.11 -21.53 21.54
C HIS A 227 -5.12 -20.49 22.03
N TRP A 228 -5.48 -20.54 23.31
CA TRP A 228 -6.53 -19.70 23.92
C TRP A 228 -6.36 -18.19 23.67
N PHE A 229 -5.13 -17.74 23.45
CA PHE A 229 -4.81 -16.34 23.15
C PHE A 229 -5.41 -15.86 21.82
N PHE A 230 -5.51 -16.76 20.84
CA PHE A 230 -6.09 -16.48 19.52
C PHE A 230 -7.56 -16.91 19.43
N ASP A 231 -8.09 -17.49 20.49
CA ASP A 231 -9.48 -17.90 20.53
C ASP A 231 -10.35 -16.63 20.59
N THR A 232 -11.31 -16.54 19.68
CA THR A 232 -12.25 -15.42 19.67
C THR A 232 -13.21 -15.61 20.83
N PHE A 233 -13.24 -14.65 21.76
CA PHE A 233 -14.18 -14.66 22.86
C PHE A 233 -15.62 -14.55 22.33
N ALA A 234 -16.27 -15.68 22.07
CA ALA A 234 -17.62 -15.72 21.53
C ALA A 234 -18.64 -15.64 22.68
N ILE A 235 -19.29 -14.49 22.85
CA ILE A 235 -20.44 -14.31 23.77
C ILE A 235 -21.73 -14.85 23.13
N GLY A 236 -21.66 -16.08 22.60
CA GLY A 236 -22.80 -16.83 22.07
C GLY A 236 -23.11 -16.64 20.58
N PRO A 237 -24.16 -17.31 20.06
CA PRO A 237 -24.44 -17.39 18.61
C PRO A 237 -24.87 -16.06 17.95
N GLU A 238 -25.22 -15.04 18.74
CA GLU A 238 -25.87 -13.81 18.29
C GLU A 238 -24.93 -12.57 18.36
N GLU A 239 -23.64 -12.78 18.65
CA GLU A 239 -22.57 -11.78 18.78
C GLU A 239 -22.52 -10.72 17.67
N MET A 240 -22.78 -11.12 16.42
CA MET A 240 -22.68 -10.22 15.28
C MET A 240 -23.79 -9.15 15.31
N LYS A 241 -25.00 -9.50 15.78
CA LYS A 241 -26.09 -8.53 15.91
C LYS A 241 -25.77 -7.51 17.00
N TYR A 242 -25.25 -7.97 18.14
CA TYR A 242 -24.88 -7.09 19.26
C TYR A 242 -23.69 -6.20 18.93
N THR A 243 -22.66 -6.73 18.27
CA THR A 243 -21.50 -5.95 17.83
C THR A 243 -21.88 -4.85 16.84
N ILE A 244 -22.74 -5.16 15.86
CA ILE A 244 -23.24 -4.17 14.90
C ILE A 244 -24.10 -3.11 15.61
N ALA A 245 -25.00 -3.54 16.51
CA ALA A 245 -25.84 -2.63 17.28
C ALA A 245 -25.01 -1.72 18.20
N SER A 246 -24.02 -2.26 18.91
CA SER A 246 -23.14 -1.48 19.77
C SER A 246 -22.28 -0.52 18.98
N ALA A 247 -21.73 -0.93 17.83
CA ALA A 247 -20.95 -0.06 16.97
C ALA A 247 -21.79 1.12 16.45
N LEU A 248 -23.04 0.88 16.03
CA LEU A 248 -23.97 1.94 15.62
C LEU A 248 -24.29 2.90 16.77
N ILE A 249 -24.60 2.38 17.96
CA ILE A 249 -24.91 3.20 19.14
C ILE A 249 -23.70 4.05 19.54
N VAL A 250 -22.51 3.46 19.62
CA VAL A 250 -21.28 4.19 19.94
C VAL A 250 -20.98 5.25 18.89
N THR A 251 -21.17 4.95 17.61
CA THR A 251 -20.98 5.92 16.52
C THR A 251 -21.94 7.10 16.65
N ILE A 252 -23.22 6.85 16.93
CA ILE A 252 -24.22 7.92 17.16
C ILE A 252 -23.84 8.76 18.38
N VAL A 253 -23.42 8.13 19.48
CA VAL A 253 -23.00 8.83 20.71
C VAL A 253 -21.76 9.70 20.45
N ILE A 254 -20.77 9.20 19.70
CA ILE A 254 -19.58 9.97 19.33
C ILE A 254 -19.96 11.16 18.44
N ILE A 255 -20.84 10.97 17.46
CA ILE A 255 -21.33 12.05 16.60
C ILE A 255 -22.09 13.09 17.43
N ALA A 256 -22.98 12.67 18.32
CA ALA A 256 -23.74 13.56 19.19
C ALA A 256 -22.82 14.34 20.14
N ALA A 257 -21.83 13.67 20.75
CA ALA A 257 -20.84 14.31 21.61
C ALA A 257 -19.98 15.32 20.83
N ALA A 258 -19.56 14.97 19.61
CA ALA A 258 -18.82 15.87 18.74
C ALA A 258 -19.65 17.10 18.34
N TYR A 259 -20.96 16.92 18.12
CA TYR A 259 -21.88 18.00 17.80
C TYR A 259 -22.06 18.96 18.98
N VAL A 260 -22.30 18.43 20.18
CA VAL A 260 -22.45 19.23 21.41
C VAL A 260 -21.17 19.98 21.78
N LEU A 261 -20.00 19.36 21.57
CA LEU A 261 -18.72 20.01 21.83
C LEU A 261 -18.38 21.09 20.81
N ARG A 262 -18.87 20.97 19.57
CA ARG A 262 -18.72 22.00 18.53
C ARG A 262 -19.55 23.24 18.85
N ASP A 263 -20.79 23.07 19.28
CA ASP A 263 -21.71 24.18 19.62
C ASP A 263 -21.13 25.06 20.74
N LYS A 264 -20.56 24.42 21.78
CA LYS A 264 -19.86 25.12 22.87
C LYS A 264 -18.61 25.90 22.45
N SER A 265 -18.02 25.59 21.29
CA SER A 265 -16.86 26.32 20.76
C SER A 265 -17.25 27.51 19.89
N GLU A 266 -18.45 27.49 19.30
CA GLU A 266 -19.01 28.61 18.53
C GLU A 266 -19.60 29.69 19.47
N ASP A 267 -20.06 29.31 20.68
CA ASP A 267 -20.56 30.23 21.73
C ASP A 267 -19.45 30.92 22.56
N ALA A 268 -18.18 30.53 22.40
CA ALA A 268 -17.04 31.01 23.21
C ALA A 268 -16.14 32.04 22.49
N THR A 269 -16.55 32.51 21.31
CA THR A 269 -15.93 33.59 20.52
C THR A 269 -16.89 34.73 20.29
#